data_AF-A0AAW2MP53-F1
#
_entry.id   AF-A0AAW2MP53-F1
#
_cell.length_a   1.000
_cell.length_b   1.000
_cell.length_c   1.000
_cell.angle_alpha   90.00
_cell.angle_beta   90.00
_cell.angle_gamma   90.00
#
_symmetry.space_group_name_H-M   'P 1'
#
loop_
_entity.id
_entity.type
_entity.pdbx_description
1 polymer ?
#
loop_
_entity_poly.entity_id
_entity_poly.type
_entity_poly.pdbx_seq_one_letter_code
_entity_poly.pdbx_strand_id
1 'polypeptide(L)'
;MFICLFVNGKICKDPKTVTSDDFFISGFNKPGNTSNPFGSKVTHAFVADLPGLNTLGVSLVRIDFAPNGVNPPHEHPRASEILVVLEGTLYAGFITTNLQARTRRTSSSPKS
;
A
#
# COMPACT_ATOMS: atom_id res chain seq x y z
N MET A 1 -19.26 -21.74 -22.36
CA MET A 1 -19.56 -21.59 -20.92
C MET A 1 -18.23 -21.58 -20.18
N PHE A 2 -17.73 -20.41 -19.76
CA PHE A 2 -16.54 -20.35 -18.90
C PHE A 2 -16.99 -20.47 -17.45
N ILE A 3 -16.51 -21.50 -16.74
CA ILE A 3 -16.71 -21.63 -15.30
C ILE A 3 -15.75 -20.66 -14.63
N CYS A 4 -16.27 -19.67 -13.91
CA CYS A 4 -15.47 -18.81 -13.06
C CYS A 4 -15.54 -19.35 -11.63
N LEU A 5 -14.43 -19.87 -11.11
CA LEU A 5 -14.33 -20.35 -9.74
C LEU A 5 -14.04 -19.17 -8.81
N PHE A 6 -14.85 -19.03 -7.76
CA PHE A 6 -14.67 -18.04 -6.71
C PHE A 6 -14.25 -18.74 -5.42
N VAL A 7 -13.16 -18.25 -4.83
CA VAL A 7 -12.60 -18.76 -3.57
C VAL A 7 -12.22 -17.58 -2.68
N ASN A 8 -12.01 -17.83 -1.38
CA ASN A 8 -11.40 -16.84 -0.50
C ASN A 8 -9.95 -16.62 -0.92
N GLY A 9 -9.63 -15.43 -1.44
CA GLY A 9 -8.32 -15.09 -2.01
C GLY A 9 -8.31 -15.15 -3.53
N LYS A 10 -7.27 -15.78 -4.12
CA LYS A 10 -7.12 -16.00 -5.57
C LYS A 10 -6.72 -17.44 -5.85
N ILE A 11 -7.18 -17.96 -6.99
CA ILE A 11 -6.72 -19.26 -7.50
C ILE A 11 -5.24 -19.13 -7.88
N CYS A 12 -4.43 -20.05 -7.37
CA CYS A 12 -3.00 -20.07 -7.66
C CYS A 12 -2.72 -20.55 -9.08
N LYS A 13 -1.70 -19.97 -9.70
CA LYS A 13 -1.07 -20.46 -10.93
C LYS A 13 -0.46 -21.85 -10.69
N ASP A 14 -0.35 -22.69 -11.73
CA ASP A 14 0.41 -23.95 -11.64
C ASP A 14 1.86 -23.63 -11.24
N PRO A 15 2.38 -24.19 -10.13
CA PRO A 15 3.75 -23.95 -9.66
C PRO A 15 4.83 -24.16 -10.73
N LYS A 16 4.60 -25.04 -11.71
CA LYS A 16 5.55 -25.30 -12.81
C LYS A 16 5.62 -24.17 -13.84
N THR A 17 4.61 -23.29 -13.86
CA THR A 17 4.52 -22.17 -14.80
C THR A 17 4.86 -20.83 -14.14
N VAL A 18 5.12 -20.85 -12.83
CA VAL A 18 5.50 -19.66 -12.05
C VAL A 18 6.89 -19.19 -12.47
N THR A 19 7.05 -17.88 -12.63
CA THR A 19 8.33 -17.23 -12.98
C THR A 19 8.66 -16.15 -11.96
N SER A 20 9.88 -15.59 -12.04
CA SER A 20 10.30 -14.45 -11.22
C SER A 20 9.37 -13.24 -11.37
N ASP A 21 8.77 -13.07 -12.55
CA ASP A 21 7.92 -11.92 -12.86
C ASP A 21 6.60 -11.95 -12.07
N ASP A 22 6.14 -13.14 -11.63
CA ASP A 22 4.97 -13.26 -10.76
C ASP A 22 5.25 -12.65 -9.34
N PHE A 23 6.53 -12.47 -8.98
CA PHE A 23 6.99 -11.90 -7.70
C PHE A 23 7.69 -10.55 -7.86
N PHE A 24 7.62 -9.92 -9.02
CA PHE A 24 8.28 -8.65 -9.28
C PHE A 24 7.28 -7.56 -9.73
N ILE A 25 7.41 -6.37 -9.14
CA ILE A 25 6.70 -5.17 -9.58
C ILE A 25 7.70 -4.01 -9.70
N SER A 26 7.62 -3.28 -10.81
CA SER A 26 8.45 -2.11 -11.07
C SER A 26 7.71 -0.80 -10.77
N GLY A 27 8.44 0.33 -10.75
CA GLY A 27 7.83 1.65 -10.59
C GLY A 27 7.79 2.18 -9.16
N PHE A 28 7.97 1.32 -8.15
CA PHE A 28 8.08 1.74 -6.74
C PHE A 28 9.29 2.61 -6.41
N ASN A 29 10.28 2.65 -7.32
CA ASN A 29 11.43 3.55 -7.25
C ASN A 29 11.12 4.97 -7.75
N LYS A 30 9.94 5.21 -8.33
CA LYS A 30 9.53 6.52 -8.86
C LYS A 30 8.42 7.10 -7.97
N PRO A 31 8.45 8.41 -7.68
CA PRO A 31 7.36 9.06 -6.97
C PRO A 31 6.09 9.07 -7.82
N GLY A 32 4.94 8.87 -7.17
CA GLY A 32 3.63 9.00 -7.78
C GLY A 32 3.26 10.46 -8.08
N ASN A 33 2.34 10.66 -9.03
CA ASN A 33 1.87 12.00 -9.39
C ASN A 33 0.92 12.57 -8.32
N THR A 34 1.41 13.56 -7.56
CA THR A 34 0.66 14.26 -6.51
C THR A 34 -0.09 15.50 -7.00
N SER A 35 -0.10 15.80 -8.31
CA SER A 35 -0.86 16.90 -8.92
C SER A 35 -2.36 16.55 -9.00
N ASN A 36 -2.97 16.38 -7.84
CA ASN A 36 -4.39 16.07 -7.66
C ASN A 36 -4.92 16.81 -6.41
N PRO A 37 -6.24 16.91 -6.21
CA PRO A 37 -6.83 17.71 -5.12
C PRO A 37 -6.38 17.33 -3.70
N PHE A 38 -5.93 16.09 -3.49
CA PHE A 38 -5.45 15.63 -2.18
C PHE A 38 -3.96 15.90 -1.96
N GLY A 39 -3.20 16.21 -3.02
CA GLY A 39 -1.76 16.38 -2.93
C GLY A 39 -1.03 15.10 -2.52
N SER A 40 -1.65 13.92 -2.66
CA SER A 40 -1.06 12.63 -2.29
C SER A 40 -1.32 11.58 -3.36
N LYS A 41 -0.47 10.56 -3.44
CA LYS A 41 -0.64 9.44 -4.35
C LYS A 41 -0.26 8.13 -3.67
N VAL A 42 -1.23 7.22 -3.59
CA VAL A 42 -1.03 5.84 -3.17
C VAL A 42 -0.71 4.98 -4.40
N THR A 43 0.38 4.23 -4.33
CA THR A 43 0.81 3.24 -5.33
C THR A 43 0.79 1.86 -4.67
N HIS A 44 0.02 0.94 -5.22
CA HIS A 44 -0.28 -0.36 -4.61
C HIS A 44 0.65 -1.48 -5.08
N ALA A 45 0.95 -2.39 -4.15
CA ALA A 45 1.44 -3.73 -4.42
C ALA A 45 0.53 -4.71 -3.67
N PHE A 46 -0.71 -4.84 -4.16
CA PHE A 46 -1.67 -5.82 -3.67
C PHE A 46 -1.59 -7.11 -4.48
N VAL A 47 -2.29 -8.17 -4.08
CA VAL A 47 -2.33 -9.45 -4.82
C VAL A 47 -2.80 -9.30 -6.28
N ALA A 48 -3.52 -8.22 -6.61
CA ALA A 48 -3.93 -7.91 -7.98
C ALA A 48 -2.79 -7.30 -8.82
N ASP A 49 -1.85 -6.59 -8.18
CA ASP A 49 -0.72 -5.92 -8.83
C ASP A 49 0.56 -6.78 -8.78
N LEU A 50 0.71 -7.57 -7.71
CA LEU A 50 1.83 -8.47 -7.43
C LEU A 50 1.28 -9.87 -7.04
N PRO A 51 0.98 -10.74 -8.02
CA PRO A 51 0.30 -12.02 -7.80
C PRO A 51 1.01 -12.95 -6.81
N GLY A 52 2.34 -12.88 -6.75
CA GLY A 52 3.18 -13.65 -5.85
C GLY A 52 2.92 -13.39 -4.36
N LEU A 53 2.18 -12.33 -4.01
CA LEU A 53 1.74 -12.09 -2.63
C LEU A 53 0.59 -13.00 -2.18
N ASN A 54 -0.07 -13.71 -3.10
CA ASN A 54 -1.18 -14.58 -2.75
C ASN A 54 -0.76 -15.57 -1.66
N THR A 55 -1.59 -15.73 -0.62
CA THR A 55 -1.36 -16.58 0.56
C THR A 55 -0.25 -16.14 1.54
N LEU A 56 0.54 -15.11 1.24
CA LEU A 56 1.67 -14.69 2.10
C LEU A 56 1.26 -13.80 3.29
N GLY A 57 0.02 -13.33 3.34
CA GLY A 57 -0.49 -12.53 4.47
C GLY A 57 0.07 -11.11 4.55
N VAL A 58 0.71 -10.62 3.50
CA VAL A 58 1.30 -9.27 3.44
C VAL A 58 0.86 -8.54 2.17
N SER A 59 0.85 -7.21 2.27
CA SER A 59 0.69 -6.29 1.14
C SER A 59 1.53 -5.04 1.40
N LEU A 60 1.74 -4.24 0.37
CA LEU A 60 2.52 -3.01 0.50
C LEU A 60 1.88 -1.87 -0.29
N VAL A 61 2.04 -0.65 0.21
CA VAL A 61 1.78 0.58 -0.52
C VAL A 61 2.96 1.53 -0.37
N ARG A 62 3.22 2.33 -1.41
CA ARG A 62 4.04 3.54 -1.33
C ARG A 62 3.09 4.73 -1.39
N ILE A 63 3.28 5.70 -0.51
CA ILE A 63 2.50 6.93 -0.51
C ILE A 63 3.44 8.12 -0.70
N ASP A 64 3.22 8.88 -1.75
CA ASP A 64 3.92 10.14 -2.01
C ASP A 64 3.01 11.31 -1.63
N PHE A 65 3.57 12.32 -0.97
CA PHE A 65 2.86 13.52 -0.52
C PHE A 65 3.56 14.77 -1.08
N ALA A 66 2.80 15.67 -1.69
CA ALA A 66 3.21 17.04 -1.91
C ALA A 66 3.18 17.81 -0.57
N PRO A 67 3.82 19.00 -0.48
CA PRO A 67 3.66 19.87 0.69
C PRO A 67 2.17 20.10 1.02
N ASN A 68 1.80 19.89 2.28
CA ASN A 68 0.41 19.95 2.79
C ASN A 68 -0.56 18.92 2.18
N GLY A 69 -0.06 17.94 1.43
CA GLY A 69 -0.86 16.82 0.92
C GLY A 69 -1.40 15.96 2.05
N VAL A 70 -2.56 15.35 1.81
CA VAL A 70 -3.30 14.56 2.79
C VAL A 70 -3.69 13.22 2.16
N ASN A 71 -3.51 12.13 2.91
CA ASN A 71 -4.24 10.89 2.65
C ASN A 71 -5.44 10.93 3.60
N PRO A 72 -6.68 11.14 3.08
CA PRO A 72 -7.84 11.40 3.92
C PRO A 72 -8.09 10.29 4.96
N PRO A 73 -8.87 10.58 6.02
CA PRO A 73 -9.30 9.54 6.96
C PRO A 73 -9.94 8.36 6.22
N HIS A 74 -9.41 7.15 6.45
CA HIS A 74 -9.85 5.91 5.83
C HIS A 74 -9.61 4.73 6.80
N GLU A 75 -10.06 3.54 6.40
CA GLU A 75 -9.92 2.32 7.19
C GLU A 75 -9.39 1.14 6.37
N HIS A 76 -8.81 0.18 7.08
CA HIS A 76 -8.40 -1.12 6.55
C HIS A 76 -9.17 -2.22 7.29
N PRO A 77 -10.33 -2.68 6.77
CA PRO A 77 -11.23 -3.55 7.53
C PRO A 77 -10.68 -4.96 7.80
N ARG A 78 -9.54 -5.32 7.20
CA ARG A 78 -8.94 -6.67 7.28
C ARG A 78 -7.42 -6.66 7.50
N ALA A 79 -6.82 -5.51 7.82
CA ALA A 79 -5.37 -5.41 7.98
C ALA A 79 -4.99 -4.32 8.98
N SER A 80 -3.91 -4.57 9.72
CA SER A 80 -3.17 -3.50 10.41
C SER A 80 -2.10 -2.95 9.48
N GLU A 81 -1.75 -1.67 9.67
CA GLU A 81 -0.74 -0.98 8.85
C GLU A 81 0.48 -0.61 9.70
N ILE A 82 1.67 -0.78 9.12
CA ILE A 82 2.93 -0.25 9.66
C ILE A 82 3.47 0.73 8.63
N LEU A 83 3.60 2.00 9.03
CA LEU A 83 4.15 3.07 8.20
C LEU A 83 5.62 3.33 8.52
N VAL A 84 6.42 3.51 7.46
CA VAL A 84 7.81 3.98 7.54
C VAL A 84 7.94 5.21 6.68
N VAL A 85 8.33 6.34 7.28
CA VAL A 85 8.66 7.56 6.52
C VAL A 85 10.06 7.37 5.93
N LEU A 86 10.15 7.48 4.60
CA LEU A 86 11.41 7.36 3.88
C LEU A 86 12.08 8.72 3.70
N GLU A 87 11.30 9.77 3.44
CA GLU A 87 11.80 11.13 3.29
C GLU A 87 10.76 12.15 3.79
N GLY A 88 11.24 13.22 4.43
CA GLY A 88 10.42 14.36 4.81
C GLY A 88 9.84 14.23 6.21
N THR A 89 8.65 14.80 6.42
CA THR A 89 7.96 14.81 7.71
C THR A 89 6.48 14.56 7.48
N LEU A 90 5.92 13.58 8.20
CA LEU A 90 4.52 13.21 8.13
C LEU A 90 3.88 13.29 9.52
N TYR A 91 2.72 13.93 9.59
CA TYR A 91 1.82 13.81 10.73
C TYR A 91 0.89 12.62 10.47
N ALA A 92 1.14 11.52 11.16
CA ALA A 92 0.32 10.31 11.06
C ALA A 92 -0.53 10.15 12.31
N GLY A 93 -1.69 9.54 12.19
CA GLY A 93 -2.54 9.23 13.33
C GLY A 93 -3.70 8.32 12.99
N PHE A 94 -4.34 7.79 14.03
CA PHE A 94 -5.54 6.97 13.93
C PHE A 94 -6.60 7.47 14.90
N ILE A 95 -7.86 7.19 14.57
CA ILE A 95 -9.01 7.44 15.44
C ILE A 95 -9.40 6.11 16.06
N THR A 96 -9.47 6.06 17.37
CA THR A 96 -9.92 4.88 18.11
C THR A 96 -11.44 4.76 18.09
N THR A 97 -11.96 3.58 18.45
CA THR A 97 -13.41 3.33 18.52
C THR A 97 -14.13 4.14 19.59
N ASN A 98 -13.40 4.71 20.56
CA ASN A 98 -13.92 5.70 21.51
C ASN A 98 -13.73 7.16 21.05
N LEU A 99 -13.57 7.37 19.73
CA LEU A 99 -13.48 8.68 19.06
C LEU A 99 -12.30 9.55 19.52
N GLN A 100 -11.20 8.94 19.97
CA GLN A 100 -9.99 9.67 20.35
C GLN A 100 -8.97 9.65 19.22
N ALA A 101 -8.45 10.81 18.86
CA ALA A 101 -7.36 10.92 17.91
C ALA A 101 -6.01 10.65 18.61
N ARG A 102 -5.21 9.74 18.05
CA ARG A 102 -3.82 9.48 18.45
C ARG A 102 -2.93 9.84 17.28
N THR A 103 -2.15 10.91 17.43
CA THR A 103 -1.30 11.44 16.34
C THR A 103 0.16 11.48 16.75
N ARG A 104 1.05 11.39 15.76
CA ARG A 104 2.50 11.51 15.94
C ARG A 104 3.11 12.16 14.70
N ARG A 105 3.95 13.16 14.93
CA ARG A 105 4.87 13.69 13.91
C ARG A 105 6.04 12.72 13.78
N THR A 106 6.28 12.24 12.57
CA THR A 106 7.39 11.35 12.23
C THR A 106 8.19 11.98 11.10
N SER A 107 9.49 11.81 11.13
CA SER A 107 10.39 12.45 10.16
C SER A 107 11.56 11.54 9.85
N SER A 108 11.99 11.59 8.60
CA SER A 108 13.22 10.96 8.15
C SER A 108 13.94 11.90 7.20
N SER A 109 15.25 11.93 7.34
CA SER A 109 16.11 12.58 6.34
C SER A 109 16.26 11.65 5.14
N PRO A 110 16.38 12.19 3.91
CA PRO A 110 16.77 11.39 2.76
C PRO A 110 18.12 10.72 3.10
N LYS A 111 18.22 9.40 2.87
CA LYS A 111 19.52 8.74 2.91
C LYS A 111 20.31 9.19 1.68
N SER A 112 21.46 9.81 1.94
CA SER A 112 22.47 10.19 0.94
C SER A 112 22.84 9.03 0.02
#